data_AF-A0A199XN84-F1
#
_entry.id   AF-A0A199XN84-F1
#
_cell.length_a   1.000
_cell.length_b   1.000
_cell.length_c   1.000
_cell.angle_alpha   90.00
_cell.angle_beta   90.00
_cell.angle_gamma   90.00
#
_symmetry.space_group_name_H-M   'P 1'
#
loop_
_entity.id
_entity.type
_entity.pdbx_description
1 polymer ?
#
loop_
_entity_poly.entity_id
_entity_poly.type
_entity_poly.pdbx_seq_one_letter_code
_entity_poly.pdbx_strand_id
1 'polypeptide(L)'
;MEAIKLNSQTAINAMVRSFVSKLEQSSGYKVLNKKLTYADFLKNKMLIVHAIREGIPYDFFKLIQEQTPFNEEDWALFLGISTKSLQRSRAKDSFVFKPLQSEKILELAEVTTVGRAIFDSEEQFYSWLTLPSYALGNLKPIELLRDSYGKEMVLQEMIKIDQGIFV
;
A
#
# COMPACT_ATOMS: atom_id res chain seq x y z
N MET A 1 -21.88 2.16 5.37
CA MET A 1 -20.45 1.79 5.15
C MET A 1 -20.15 1.51 3.67
N GLU A 2 -21.04 0.85 2.92
CA GLU A 2 -20.81 0.47 1.51
C GLU A 2 -20.63 1.67 0.55
N ALA A 3 -21.43 2.73 0.68
CA ALA A 3 -21.32 3.94 -0.15
C ALA A 3 -20.00 4.73 0.06
N ILE A 4 -19.42 4.68 1.26
CA ILE A 4 -18.13 5.33 1.57
C ILE A 4 -16.98 4.55 0.90
N LYS A 5 -17.03 3.21 0.93
CA LYS A 5 -16.05 2.32 0.31
C LYS A 5 -16.07 2.44 -1.23
N LEU A 6 -17.27 2.52 -1.82
CA LEU A 6 -17.45 2.74 -3.28
C LEU A 6 -16.91 4.10 -3.75
N ASN A 7 -17.11 5.15 -2.96
CA ASN A 7 -16.58 6.49 -3.26
C ASN A 7 -15.05 6.52 -3.17
N SER A 8 -14.45 5.89 -2.15
CA SER A 8 -12.99 5.83 -2.01
C SER A 8 -12.34 5.00 -3.14
N GLN A 9 -12.97 3.89 -3.57
CA GLN A 9 -12.50 3.09 -4.71
C GLN A 9 -12.54 3.87 -6.03
N THR A 10 -13.59 4.67 -6.23
CA THR A 10 -13.72 5.54 -7.41
C THR A 10 -12.65 6.64 -7.40
N ALA A 11 -12.42 7.25 -6.23
CA ALA A 11 -11.42 8.30 -6.05
C ALA A 11 -10.00 7.78 -6.32
N ILE A 12 -9.61 6.63 -5.77
CA ILE A 12 -8.26 6.08 -5.97
C ILE A 12 -8.03 5.63 -7.42
N ASN A 13 -9.05 5.09 -8.10
CA ASN A 13 -8.96 4.76 -9.53
C ASN A 13 -8.77 6.03 -10.38
N ALA A 14 -9.45 7.13 -10.06
CA ALA A 14 -9.26 8.41 -10.74
C ALA A 14 -7.86 8.99 -10.47
N MET A 15 -7.38 8.92 -9.23
CA MET A 15 -6.03 9.34 -8.86
C MET A 15 -4.96 8.57 -9.63
N VAL A 16 -5.08 7.24 -9.72
CA VAL A 16 -4.16 6.39 -10.50
C VAL A 16 -4.08 6.85 -11.95
N ARG A 17 -5.21 7.09 -12.60
CA ARG A 17 -5.23 7.53 -14.01
C ARG A 17 -4.56 8.89 -14.19
N SER A 18 -4.83 9.83 -13.28
CA SER A 18 -4.19 11.16 -13.28
C SER A 18 -2.68 11.06 -13.06
N PHE A 19 -2.24 10.26 -12.09
CA PHE A 19 -0.84 10.03 -11.78
C PHE A 19 -0.10 9.37 -12.94
N VAL A 20 -0.66 8.30 -13.51
CA VAL A 20 -0.05 7.59 -14.65
C VAL A 20 0.06 8.50 -15.86
N SER A 21 -0.94 9.32 -16.16
CA SER A 21 -0.87 10.28 -17.28
C SER A 21 0.30 11.27 -17.12
N LYS A 22 0.59 11.73 -15.90
CA LYS A 22 1.75 12.58 -15.62
C LYS A 22 3.06 11.79 -15.75
N LEU A 23 3.09 10.56 -15.24
CA LEU A 23 4.25 9.68 -15.31
C LEU A 23 4.62 9.29 -16.75
N GLU A 24 3.65 9.09 -17.64
CA GLU A 24 3.90 8.85 -19.06
C GLU A 24 4.64 10.03 -19.72
N GLN A 25 4.37 11.26 -19.25
CA GLN A 25 5.03 12.47 -19.75
C GLN A 25 6.45 12.62 -19.21
N SER A 26 6.71 12.26 -17.94
CA SER A 26 8.04 12.40 -17.32
C SER A 26 9.00 11.26 -17.65
N SER A 27 8.50 10.02 -17.72
CA SER A 27 9.34 8.81 -17.82
C SER A 27 9.41 8.20 -19.21
N GLY A 28 8.51 8.58 -20.13
CA GLY A 28 8.37 7.98 -21.45
C GLY A 28 7.79 6.55 -21.47
N TYR A 29 7.55 5.94 -20.30
CA TYR A 29 6.88 4.64 -20.19
C TYR A 29 5.39 4.80 -20.51
N LYS A 30 4.88 4.09 -21.51
CA LYS A 30 3.47 4.18 -21.94
C LYS A 30 2.67 2.97 -21.46
N VAL A 31 1.49 3.23 -20.91
CA VAL A 31 0.53 2.20 -20.52
C VAL A 31 -0.52 2.05 -21.61
N LEU A 32 -0.72 0.81 -22.08
CA LEU A 32 -1.66 0.49 -23.15
C LEU A 32 -3.13 0.70 -22.72
N ASN A 33 -3.46 0.33 -21.47
CA ASN A 33 -4.81 0.47 -20.94
C ASN A 33 -4.99 1.82 -20.22
N LYS A 34 -5.76 2.72 -20.84
CA LYS A 34 -6.08 4.05 -20.26
C LYS A 34 -7.17 4.00 -19.17
N LYS A 35 -7.89 2.89 -19.02
CA LYS A 35 -8.88 2.68 -17.95
C LYS A 35 -8.29 1.96 -16.74
N LEU A 36 -7.01 2.15 -16.47
CA LEU A 36 -6.29 1.51 -15.37
C LEU A 36 -7.02 1.72 -14.03
N THR A 37 -7.20 0.64 -13.28
CA THR A 37 -7.66 0.67 -11.89
C THR A 37 -6.48 0.64 -10.92
N TYR A 38 -6.74 0.88 -9.64
CA TYR A 38 -5.74 0.72 -8.60
C TYR A 38 -5.19 -0.70 -8.50
N ALA A 39 -6.05 -1.72 -8.64
CA ALA A 39 -5.61 -3.11 -8.66
C ALA A 39 -4.71 -3.42 -9.87
N ASP A 40 -5.04 -2.89 -11.05
CA ASP A 40 -4.20 -3.07 -12.26
C ASP A 40 -2.85 -2.37 -12.11
N PHE A 41 -2.84 -1.18 -11.50
CA PHE A 41 -1.62 -0.44 -11.18
C PHE A 41 -0.69 -1.25 -10.28
N LEU A 42 -1.22 -1.83 -9.19
CA LEU A 42 -0.42 -2.63 -8.26
C LEU A 42 0.10 -3.95 -8.86
N LYS A 43 -0.60 -4.51 -9.85
CA LYS A 43 -0.15 -5.71 -10.59
C LYS A 43 0.96 -5.42 -11.61
N ASN A 44 1.09 -4.17 -12.07
CA ASN A 44 2.07 -3.80 -13.08
C ASN A 44 3.41 -3.39 -12.44
N LYS A 45 4.31 -4.36 -12.26
CA LYS A 45 5.62 -4.15 -11.62
C LYS A 45 6.48 -3.08 -12.29
N MET A 46 6.49 -3.01 -13.62
CA MET A 46 7.22 -1.96 -14.34
C MET A 46 6.66 -0.57 -14.05
N LEU A 47 5.34 -0.43 -14.03
CA LEU A 47 4.70 0.83 -13.69
C LEU A 47 4.98 1.25 -12.23
N ILE A 48 5.00 0.29 -11.30
CA ILE A 48 5.44 0.53 -9.92
C ILE A 48 6.88 1.06 -9.88
N VAL A 49 7.82 0.45 -10.61
CA VAL A 49 9.22 0.90 -10.65
C VAL A 49 9.31 2.36 -11.08
N HIS A 50 8.57 2.75 -12.12
CA HIS A 50 8.52 4.14 -12.55
C HIS A 50 7.85 5.05 -11.52
N ALA A 51 6.77 4.60 -10.88
CA ALA A 51 6.07 5.35 -9.84
C ALA A 51 6.95 5.62 -8.62
N ILE A 52 7.76 4.64 -8.20
CA ILE A 52 8.72 4.78 -7.12
C ILE A 52 9.77 5.84 -7.47
N ARG A 53 10.30 5.81 -8.69
CA ARG A 53 11.33 6.76 -9.15
C ARG A 53 10.82 8.20 -9.23
N GLU A 54 9.59 8.38 -9.71
CA GLU A 54 8.92 9.69 -9.75
C GLU A 54 8.54 10.18 -8.34
N GLY A 55 8.20 9.24 -7.46
CA GLY A 55 7.70 9.52 -6.12
C GLY A 55 6.17 9.60 -6.07
N ILE A 56 5.62 9.26 -4.90
CA ILE A 56 4.17 9.28 -4.66
C ILE A 56 3.76 10.64 -4.09
N PRO A 57 2.84 11.37 -4.74
CA PRO A 57 2.27 12.60 -4.17
C PRO A 57 1.47 12.32 -2.89
N TYR A 58 1.44 13.29 -1.97
CA TYR A 58 0.74 13.13 -0.69
C TYR A 58 -0.76 12.79 -0.88
N ASP A 59 -1.42 13.40 -1.86
CA ASP A 59 -2.84 13.11 -2.14
C ASP A 59 -3.08 11.66 -2.57
N PHE A 60 -2.15 11.08 -3.32
CA PHE A 60 -2.24 9.67 -3.69
C PHE A 60 -1.96 8.78 -2.48
N PHE A 61 -0.92 9.10 -1.69
CA PHE A 61 -0.66 8.42 -0.42
C PHE A 61 -1.89 8.44 0.50
N LYS A 62 -2.55 9.59 0.67
CA LYS A 62 -3.76 9.70 1.51
C LYS A 62 -4.86 8.74 1.08
N LEU A 63 -5.12 8.63 -0.23
CA LEU A 63 -6.09 7.66 -0.75
C LEU A 63 -5.63 6.22 -0.49
N ILE A 64 -4.33 5.92 -0.57
CA ILE A 64 -3.78 4.61 -0.20
C ILE A 64 -3.99 4.35 1.30
N GLN A 65 -3.75 5.33 2.18
CA GLN A 65 -3.97 5.18 3.62
C GLN A 65 -5.42 4.79 3.93
N GLU A 66 -6.39 5.40 3.25
CA GLU A 66 -7.83 5.05 3.36
C GLU A 66 -8.14 3.61 2.88
N GLN A 67 -7.25 3.01 2.08
CA GLN A 67 -7.32 1.62 1.66
C GLN A 67 -6.54 0.66 2.58
N THR A 68 -5.97 1.15 3.69
CA THR A 68 -5.18 0.32 4.61
C THR A 68 -5.73 0.35 6.03
N PRO A 69 -5.54 -0.72 6.81
CA PRO A 69 -5.98 -0.76 8.20
C PRO A 69 -5.00 -0.07 9.16
N PHE A 70 -3.97 0.62 8.64
CA PHE A 70 -2.90 1.22 9.44
C PHE A 70 -3.23 2.63 9.89
N ASN A 71 -2.90 2.95 11.14
CA ASN A 71 -3.07 4.29 11.69
C ASN A 71 -1.88 5.21 11.35
N GLU A 72 -1.95 6.48 11.77
CA GLU A 72 -0.89 7.47 11.47
C GLU A 72 0.46 7.11 12.10
N GLU A 73 0.46 6.49 13.28
CA GLU A 73 1.68 6.07 13.99
C GLU A 73 2.35 4.91 13.25
N ASP A 74 1.56 3.92 12.79
CA ASP A 74 2.04 2.82 11.96
C ASP A 74 2.70 3.35 10.69
N TRP A 75 2.02 4.27 9.98
CA TRP A 75 2.56 4.88 8.77
C TRP A 75 3.83 5.68 9.02
N ALA A 76 3.89 6.47 10.09
CA ALA A 76 5.11 7.20 10.45
C ALA A 76 6.28 6.23 10.69
N LEU A 77 6.03 5.15 11.43
CA LEU A 77 6.98 4.09 11.70
C LEU A 77 7.48 3.42 10.40
N PHE A 78 6.57 2.97 9.52
CA PHE A 78 6.94 2.33 8.26
C PHE A 78 7.76 3.24 7.35
N LEU A 79 7.40 4.53 7.30
CA LEU A 79 8.08 5.52 6.47
C LEU A 79 9.40 6.03 7.09
N GLY A 80 9.74 5.57 8.30
CA GLY A 80 10.97 5.98 9.00
C GLY A 80 10.99 7.46 9.38
N ILE A 81 9.83 8.06 9.64
CA ILE A 81 9.70 9.48 10.00
C ILE A 81 8.86 9.66 11.26
N SER A 82 8.93 10.83 11.90
CA SER A 82 8.01 11.14 13.00
C SER A 82 6.61 11.47 12.49
N THR A 83 5.58 11.22 13.31
CA THR A 83 4.19 11.65 13.05
C THR A 83 4.11 13.14 12.74
N LYS A 84 4.82 13.99 13.49
CA LYS A 84 4.96 15.44 13.21
C LYS A 84 5.54 15.72 11.81
N SER A 85 6.45 14.89 11.31
CA SER A 85 6.99 15.06 9.96
C SER A 85 5.98 14.63 8.90
N LEU A 86 5.24 13.55 9.13
CA LEU A 86 4.14 13.12 8.25
C LEU A 86 3.03 14.18 8.18
N GLN A 87 2.68 14.80 9.31
CA GLN A 87 1.73 15.91 9.38
C GLN A 87 2.24 17.16 8.65
N ARG A 88 3.54 17.47 8.73
CA ARG A 88 4.14 18.57 7.95
C ARG A 88 4.09 18.30 6.45
N SER A 89 4.29 17.05 6.01
CA SER A 89 4.13 16.66 4.61
C SER A 89 2.71 16.92 4.11
N ARG A 90 1.68 16.64 4.94
CA ARG A 90 0.27 16.94 4.63
C ARG A 90 0.00 18.43 4.41
N ALA A 91 0.65 19.29 5.18
CA ALA A 91 0.43 20.74 5.13
C ALA A 91 1.18 21.42 3.98
N LYS A 92 2.16 20.74 3.36
CA LYS A 92 2.94 21.27 2.26
C LYS A 92 2.22 20.99 0.94
N ASP A 93 1.90 22.05 0.22
CA ASP A 93 1.30 21.93 -1.10
C ASP A 93 2.21 21.14 -2.05
N SER A 94 1.60 20.25 -2.82
CA SER A 94 2.27 19.39 -3.80
C SER A 94 3.45 18.58 -3.23
N PHE A 95 3.38 18.16 -1.97
CA PHE A 95 4.41 17.28 -1.38
C PHE A 95 4.48 15.94 -2.12
N VAL A 96 5.70 15.49 -2.41
CA VAL A 96 5.99 14.20 -3.04
C VAL A 96 6.96 13.42 -2.14
N PHE A 97 6.61 12.17 -1.83
CA PHE A 97 7.45 11.27 -1.06
C PHE A 97 8.69 10.86 -1.87
N LYS A 98 9.83 10.72 -1.19
CA LYS A 98 11.07 10.24 -1.83
C LYS A 98 10.93 8.79 -2.32
N PRO A 99 11.79 8.29 -3.22
CA PRO A 99 11.68 6.93 -3.75
C PRO A 99 11.58 5.84 -2.68
N LEU A 100 12.42 5.87 -1.64
CA LEU A 100 12.37 4.85 -0.56
C LEU A 100 11.03 4.84 0.19
N GLN A 101 10.46 6.02 0.46
CA GLN A 101 9.15 6.15 1.11
C GLN A 101 8.03 5.72 0.15
N SER A 102 8.15 6.09 -1.11
CA SER A 102 7.21 5.73 -2.18
C SER A 102 7.14 4.23 -2.40
N GLU A 103 8.29 3.55 -2.38
CA GLU A 103 8.38 2.09 -2.40
C GLU A 103 7.64 1.48 -1.21
N LYS A 104 7.93 1.92 0.01
CA LYS A 104 7.24 1.42 1.21
C LYS A 104 5.73 1.63 1.17
N ILE A 105 5.25 2.78 0.68
CA ILE A 105 3.82 3.05 0.47
C ILE A 105 3.19 1.99 -0.45
N LEU A 106 3.84 1.70 -1.58
CA LEU A 106 3.34 0.74 -2.55
C LEU A 106 3.47 -0.72 -2.07
N GLU A 107 4.47 -1.04 -1.27
CA GLU A 107 4.59 -2.35 -0.61
C GLU A 107 3.43 -2.62 0.35
N LEU A 108 3.06 -1.64 1.18
CA LEU A 108 1.96 -1.75 2.14
C LEU A 108 0.59 -1.78 1.45
N ALA A 109 0.45 -1.05 0.34
CA ALA A 109 -0.69 -1.15 -0.56
C ALA A 109 -0.86 -2.57 -1.13
N GLU A 110 0.23 -3.19 -1.57
CA GLU A 110 0.24 -4.56 -2.08
C GLU A 110 -0.14 -5.57 -0.99
N VAL A 111 0.49 -5.48 0.20
CA VAL A 111 0.17 -6.33 1.35
C VAL A 111 -1.32 -6.24 1.71
N THR A 112 -1.86 -5.03 1.75
CA THR A 112 -3.29 -4.85 2.06
C THR A 112 -4.20 -5.41 0.98
N THR A 113 -3.81 -5.27 -0.29
CA THR A 113 -4.58 -5.82 -1.41
C THR A 113 -4.65 -7.35 -1.34
N VAL A 114 -3.53 -7.99 -1.00
CA VAL A 114 -3.46 -9.45 -0.79
C VAL A 114 -4.28 -9.85 0.43
N GLY A 115 -4.11 -9.18 1.57
CA GLY A 115 -4.87 -9.48 2.79
C GLY A 115 -6.38 -9.38 2.58
N ARG A 116 -6.87 -8.32 1.94
CA ARG A 116 -8.31 -8.16 1.63
C ARG A 116 -8.88 -9.22 0.68
N ALA A 117 -8.04 -9.90 -0.09
CA ALA A 117 -8.48 -10.99 -0.96
C ALA A 117 -8.60 -12.33 -0.23
N ILE A 118 -7.91 -12.48 0.91
CA ILE A 118 -7.77 -13.74 1.65
C ILE A 118 -8.66 -13.74 2.90
N PHE A 119 -8.76 -12.60 3.60
CA PHE A 119 -9.55 -12.48 4.82
C PHE A 119 -10.97 -11.98 4.50
N ASP A 120 -11.97 -12.55 5.17
CA ASP A 120 -13.40 -12.20 4.95
C ASP A 120 -13.73 -10.75 5.32
N SER A 121 -12.98 -10.17 6.27
CA SER A 121 -13.21 -8.81 6.74
C SER A 121 -11.90 -8.07 7.04
N GLU A 122 -11.99 -6.74 7.01
CA GLU A 122 -10.88 -5.85 7.30
C GLU A 122 -10.44 -5.96 8.77
N GLU A 123 -11.40 -6.20 9.67
CA GLU A 123 -11.18 -6.46 11.09
C GLU A 123 -10.44 -7.79 11.30
N GLN A 124 -10.79 -8.85 10.56
CA GLN A 124 -10.08 -10.13 10.63
C GLN A 124 -8.63 -9.98 10.13
N PHE A 125 -8.44 -9.31 9.01
CA PHE A 125 -7.10 -9.03 8.48
C PHE A 125 -6.24 -8.25 9.49
N TYR A 126 -6.79 -7.16 10.05
CA TYR A 126 -6.07 -6.36 11.02
C TYR A 126 -5.79 -7.10 12.33
N SER A 127 -6.74 -7.92 12.79
CA SER A 127 -6.53 -8.79 13.95
C SER A 127 -5.38 -9.77 13.68
N TRP A 128 -5.33 -10.37 12.50
CA TRP A 128 -4.23 -11.26 12.13
C TRP A 128 -2.88 -10.53 12.10
N LEU A 129 -2.84 -9.31 11.56
CA LEU A 129 -1.63 -8.49 11.52
C LEU A 129 -1.06 -8.14 12.91
N THR A 130 -1.91 -8.05 13.92
CA THR A 130 -1.57 -7.52 15.25
C THR A 130 -1.39 -8.59 16.33
N LEU A 131 -1.73 -9.85 16.01
CA LEU A 131 -1.51 -11.00 16.89
C LEU A 131 -0.18 -11.71 16.56
N PRO A 132 0.54 -12.22 17.57
CA PRO A 132 1.72 -13.06 17.35
C PRO A 132 1.38 -14.27 16.47
N SER A 133 2.20 -14.52 15.45
CA SER A 133 2.07 -15.68 14.57
C SER A 133 3.17 -16.69 14.86
N TYR A 134 2.78 -17.93 15.17
CA TYR A 134 3.74 -19.02 15.40
C TYR A 134 4.60 -19.29 14.16
N ALA A 135 3.97 -19.30 12.97
CA ALA A 135 4.64 -19.47 11.68
C ALA A 135 5.67 -18.37 11.37
N LEU A 136 5.54 -17.20 12.00
CA LEU A 136 6.43 -16.05 11.86
C LEU A 136 7.33 -15.86 13.09
N GLY A 137 7.62 -16.93 13.83
CA GLY A 137 8.55 -16.89 14.97
C GLY A 137 8.01 -16.15 16.18
N ASN A 138 6.68 -16.16 16.39
CA ASN A 138 5.95 -15.42 17.43
C ASN A 138 6.04 -13.89 17.30
N LEU A 139 6.47 -13.37 16.15
CA LEU A 139 6.37 -11.95 15.84
C LEU A 139 4.97 -11.64 15.32
N LYS A 140 4.54 -10.39 15.50
CA LYS A 140 3.31 -9.91 14.86
C LYS A 140 3.61 -9.63 13.39
N PRO A 141 2.77 -10.05 12.43
CA PRO A 141 3.02 -9.78 11.02
C PRO A 141 3.27 -8.29 10.73
N ILE A 142 2.59 -7.37 11.42
CA ILE A 142 2.78 -5.92 11.25
C ILE A 142 4.20 -5.45 11.58
N GLU A 143 4.90 -6.11 12.51
CA GLU A 143 6.28 -5.77 12.90
C GLU A 143 7.28 -6.10 11.79
N LEU A 144 6.96 -7.11 10.98
CA LEU A 144 7.78 -7.59 9.86
C LEU A 144 7.62 -6.71 8.60
N LEU A 145 6.58 -5.88 8.51
CA LEU A 145 6.33 -5.04 7.31
C LEU A 145 7.33 -3.87 7.14
N ARG A 146 8.27 -3.70 8.08
CA ARG A 146 9.26 -2.61 8.07
C ARG A 146 10.27 -2.74 6.95
N ASP A 147 10.62 -3.96 6.54
CA ASP A 147 11.57 -4.24 5.47
C ASP A 147 10.99 -5.23 4.44
N SER A 148 11.69 -5.38 3.32
CA SER A 148 11.22 -6.18 2.19
C SER A 148 11.25 -7.69 2.46
N TYR A 149 12.16 -8.17 3.31
CA TYR A 149 12.24 -9.59 3.67
C TYR A 149 11.08 -9.99 4.58
N GLY A 150 10.82 -9.19 5.62
CA GLY A 150 9.68 -9.42 6.50
C GLY A 150 8.34 -9.29 5.76
N LYS A 151 8.21 -8.32 4.85
CA LYS A 151 7.06 -8.22 3.94
C LYS A 151 6.83 -9.50 3.14
N GLU A 152 7.87 -10.06 2.53
CA GLU A 152 7.76 -11.30 1.76
C GLU A 152 7.32 -12.48 2.64
N MET A 153 7.87 -12.60 3.86
CA MET A 153 7.43 -13.63 4.82
C MET A 153 5.94 -13.50 5.16
N VAL A 154 5.46 -12.27 5.37
CA VAL A 154 4.04 -12.00 5.67
C VAL A 154 3.16 -12.36 4.48
N LEU A 155 3.55 -12.00 3.26
CA LEU A 155 2.82 -12.36 2.04
C LEU A 155 2.74 -13.88 1.85
N GLN A 156 3.86 -14.59 2.02
CA GLN A 156 3.91 -16.04 1.90
C GLN A 156 3.02 -16.73 2.93
N GLU A 157 3.00 -16.22 4.16
CA GLU A 157 2.15 -16.77 5.20
C GLU A 157 0.66 -16.57 4.90
N MET A 158 0.27 -15.39 4.38
CA MET A 158 -1.10 -15.19 3.92
C MET A 158 -1.48 -16.15 2.79
N ILE A 159 -0.59 -16.40 1.82
CA ILE A 159 -0.85 -17.34 0.72
C ILE A 159 -1.05 -18.77 1.23
N LYS A 160 -0.30 -19.20 2.26
CA LYS A 160 -0.51 -20.51 2.89
C LYS A 160 -1.89 -20.60 3.54
N ILE A 161 -2.30 -19.56 4.25
CA ILE A 161 -3.64 -19.47 4.88
C ILE A 161 -4.73 -19.62 3.82
N ASP A 162 -4.61 -18.94 2.68
CA ASP A 162 -5.54 -19.03 1.53
C ASP A 162 -5.63 -20.46 0.96
N GLN A 163 -4.52 -21.20 0.99
CA GLN A 163 -4.44 -22.60 0.56
C GLN A 163 -4.86 -23.60 1.64
N GLY A 164 -5.26 -23.14 2.83
CA GLY A 164 -5.61 -24.01 3.97
C GLY A 164 -4.42 -24.70 4.62
N ILE A 165 -3.20 -24.17 4.43
CA ILE A 165 -1.97 -24.65 5.04
C ILE A 165 -1.73 -23.85 6.33
N PHE A 166 -1.83 -24.53 7.48
CA PHE A 166 -1.61 -23.94 8.80
C PHE A 166 -0.44 -24.64 9.50
N VAL A 167 0.37 -23.88 10.23
CA VAL A 167 1.53 -24.36 11.00
C VAL A 167 1.27 -24.25 12.50
#